data_AF-A0A0B2JZW7-F1
#
_entry.id   AF-A0A0B2JZW7-F1
#
_cell.length_a   1.000
_cell.length_b   1.000
_cell.length_c   1.000
_cell.angle_alpha   90.00
_cell.angle_beta   90.00
_cell.angle_gamma   90.00
#
_symmetry.space_group_name_H-M   'P 1'
#
loop_
_entity.id
_entity.type
_entity.pdbx_description
1 polymer ?
#
loop_
_entity_poly.entity_id
_entity_poly.type
_entity_poly.pdbx_seq_one_letter_code
_entity_poly.pdbx_strand_id
1 'polypeptide(L)'
;MNKRNIISILLLVLFASFLTFGCGVNKDKFEGTWSGIVENSAHFFREQESWNSVVRVKIEKNGESSYLINMDTLEIRASIGDKNEDVVAHWVHSVKKTYTATAKDNTLKVNGPDQFTYVFIEKDKTLMIPECFGLSSAPIARDDDGKMYEKYKEDLAKEYLDSNANDKYNRKFTVSDKVVER
;
A
#
# COMPACT_ATOMS: atom_id res chain seq x y z
N MET A 1 -30.63 -16.10 -19.98
CA MET A 1 -29.79 -15.75 -18.81
C MET A 1 -29.12 -14.41 -19.10
N ASN A 2 -29.46 -13.34 -18.38
CA ASN A 2 -28.97 -11.99 -18.70
C ASN A 2 -27.48 -11.85 -18.41
N LYS A 3 -26.73 -11.22 -19.32
CA LYS A 3 -25.27 -10.98 -19.19
C LYS A 3 -24.86 -10.30 -17.87
N ARG A 4 -25.76 -9.52 -17.24
CA ARG A 4 -25.54 -8.94 -15.90
C ARG A 4 -25.48 -9.98 -14.77
N ASN A 5 -26.21 -11.09 -14.88
CA ASN A 5 -26.24 -12.12 -13.84
C ASN A 5 -25.00 -13.05 -13.93
N ILE A 6 -24.39 -13.18 -15.10
CA ILE A 6 -23.15 -13.96 -15.29
C ILE A 6 -21.96 -13.23 -14.69
N ILE A 7 -21.89 -11.89 -14.81
CA ILE A 7 -20.79 -11.08 -14.24
C ILE A 7 -20.85 -11.07 -12.71
N SER A 8 -22.03 -10.97 -12.10
CA SER A 8 -22.16 -11.01 -10.63
C SER A 8 -21.82 -12.37 -10.03
N ILE A 9 -22.08 -13.48 -10.73
CA ILE A 9 -21.73 -14.83 -10.28
C ILE A 9 -20.21 -15.08 -10.45
N LEU A 10 -19.60 -14.58 -11.53
CA LEU A 10 -18.14 -14.66 -11.72
C LEU A 10 -17.37 -13.86 -10.66
N LEU A 11 -17.86 -12.68 -10.24
CA LEU A 11 -17.27 -11.90 -9.15
C LEU A 11 -17.39 -12.61 -7.79
N LEU A 12 -18.52 -13.28 -7.52
CA LEU A 12 -18.73 -14.03 -6.27
C LEU A 12 -17.90 -15.32 -6.20
N VAL A 13 -17.68 -16.00 -7.34
CA VAL A 13 -16.83 -17.19 -7.42
C VAL A 13 -15.34 -16.84 -7.33
N LEU A 14 -14.91 -15.69 -7.87
CA LEU A 14 -13.55 -15.15 -7.69
C LEU A 14 -13.24 -14.79 -6.23
N PHE A 15 -14.24 -14.36 -5.45
CA PHE A 15 -14.09 -14.16 -4.00
C PHE A 15 -14.08 -15.49 -3.21
N ALA A 16 -14.77 -16.52 -3.69
CA ALA A 16 -14.88 -17.80 -2.99
C ALA A 16 -13.67 -18.74 -3.20
N SER A 17 -12.91 -18.59 -4.29
CA SER A 17 -11.75 -19.45 -4.59
C SER A 17 -10.47 -19.13 -3.79
N PHE A 18 -10.47 -18.08 -2.96
CA PHE A 18 -9.35 -17.77 -2.06
C PHE A 18 -9.40 -18.52 -0.72
N LEU A 19 -10.45 -19.31 -0.45
CA LEU A 19 -10.63 -19.97 0.86
C LEU A 19 -10.11 -21.41 0.95
N THR A 20 -9.47 -21.96 -0.08
CA THR A 20 -9.07 -23.38 -0.08
C THR A 20 -7.67 -23.66 -0.60
N PHE A 21 -6.64 -22.97 -0.09
CA PHE A 21 -5.26 -23.49 -0.14
C PHE A 21 -4.49 -23.07 1.11
N GLY A 22 -4.36 -23.99 2.06
CA GLY A 22 -3.49 -23.77 3.23
C GLY A 22 -3.81 -24.62 4.46
N CYS A 23 -3.82 -25.95 4.33
CA CYS A 23 -3.54 -26.80 5.50
C CYS A 23 -2.09 -26.55 5.92
N GLY A 24 -1.87 -25.84 7.03
CA GLY A 24 -0.53 -25.73 7.62
C GLY A 24 -0.33 -24.47 8.44
N VAL A 25 -0.40 -24.64 9.77
CA VAL A 25 -0.15 -23.66 10.82
C VAL A 25 -1.22 -22.57 10.90
N ASN A 26 -1.91 -22.46 12.04
CA ASN A 26 -2.67 -21.25 12.38
C ASN A 26 -1.68 -20.08 12.47
N LYS A 27 -1.40 -19.46 11.32
CA LYS A 27 -0.58 -18.25 11.22
C LYS A 27 -1.27 -17.17 12.05
N ASP A 28 -0.52 -16.48 12.89
CA ASP A 28 -1.12 -15.43 13.73
C ASP A 28 -1.82 -14.39 12.85
N LYS A 29 -2.89 -13.78 13.37
CA LYS A 29 -3.71 -12.82 12.62
C LYS A 29 -2.92 -11.63 12.08
N PHE A 30 -1.80 -11.26 12.69
CA PHE A 30 -0.90 -10.20 12.22
C PHE A 30 0.15 -10.71 11.21
N GLU A 31 0.61 -11.96 11.35
CA GLU A 31 1.67 -12.51 10.50
C GLU A 31 1.24 -12.55 9.04
N GLY A 32 2.05 -11.99 8.15
CA GLY A 32 1.78 -11.92 6.73
C GLY A 32 2.32 -10.66 6.07
N THR A 33 2.13 -10.58 4.76
CA THR A 33 2.33 -9.35 4.01
C THR A 33 0.99 -8.66 3.84
N TRP A 34 0.98 -7.33 3.98
CA TRP A 34 -0.20 -6.48 3.92
C TRP A 34 0.08 -5.35 2.94
N SER A 35 -0.88 -4.97 2.11
CA SER A 35 -0.73 -3.89 1.15
C SER A 35 -1.99 -3.06 1.01
N GLY A 36 -1.82 -1.78 0.68
CA GLY A 36 -2.93 -0.84 0.49
C GLY A 36 -2.47 0.48 -0.11
N ILE A 37 -3.41 1.40 -0.25
CA ILE A 37 -3.16 2.79 -0.64
C ILE A 37 -3.42 3.66 0.59
N VAL A 38 -2.47 4.56 0.87
CA VAL A 38 -2.56 5.53 1.96
C VAL A 38 -2.42 6.93 1.39
N GLU A 39 -3.19 7.86 1.92
CA GLU A 39 -3.03 9.28 1.60
C GLU A 39 -1.79 9.82 2.32
N ASN A 40 -0.97 10.60 1.63
CA ASN A 40 0.08 11.37 2.29
C ASN A 40 -0.57 12.56 3.01
N SER A 41 -0.38 12.68 4.33
CA SER A 41 -0.94 13.75 5.16
C SER A 41 0.01 14.94 5.34
N ALA A 42 1.24 14.89 4.82
CA ALA A 42 2.25 15.94 4.98
C ALA A 42 2.01 17.22 4.15
N HIS A 43 0.78 17.50 3.74
CA HIS A 43 0.41 18.68 2.94
C HIS A 43 0.32 19.96 3.79
N PHE A 44 1.45 20.39 4.37
CA PHE A 44 1.54 21.68 5.05
C PHE A 44 2.17 22.79 4.18
N PHE A 45 2.83 22.46 3.05
CA PHE A 45 3.67 23.45 2.35
C PHE A 45 3.60 23.49 0.82
N ARG A 46 2.75 22.69 0.16
CA ARG A 46 2.57 22.80 -1.30
C ARG A 46 1.09 22.63 -1.64
N GLU A 47 0.56 23.55 -2.43
CA GLU A 47 -0.72 23.46 -3.16
C GLU A 47 -0.75 22.32 -4.19
N GLN A 48 0.09 21.29 -4.02
CA GLN A 48 0.02 20.08 -4.80
C GLN A 48 -0.86 19.10 -4.04
N GLU A 49 -1.96 18.74 -4.70
CA GLU A 49 -2.98 17.72 -4.39
C GLU A 49 -2.39 16.51 -3.67
N SER A 50 -3.15 15.85 -2.80
CA SER A 50 -2.62 14.74 -2.02
C SER A 50 -2.08 13.61 -2.88
N TRP A 51 -0.83 13.18 -2.63
CA TRP A 51 -0.22 12.08 -3.39
C TRP A 51 -0.47 10.82 -2.59
N ASN A 52 -1.32 9.96 -3.13
CA ASN A 52 -1.49 8.61 -2.63
C ASN A 52 -0.17 7.85 -2.72
N SER A 53 0.15 7.08 -1.69
CA SER A 53 1.28 6.16 -1.66
C SER A 53 0.78 4.72 -1.62
N VAL A 54 1.47 3.82 -2.31
CA VAL A 54 1.28 2.38 -2.09
C VAL A 54 2.11 1.99 -0.88
N VAL A 55 1.49 1.27 0.06
CA VAL A 55 2.17 0.75 1.24
C VAL A 55 2.22 -0.77 1.19
N ARG A 56 3.34 -1.32 1.64
CA ARG A 56 3.52 -2.74 1.96
C ARG A 56 4.07 -2.87 3.37
N VAL A 57 3.42 -3.69 4.18
CA VAL A 57 3.85 -4.02 5.54
C VAL A 57 4.02 -5.53 5.63
N LYS A 58 5.23 -6.00 5.93
CA LYS A 58 5.51 -7.41 6.18
C LYS A 58 5.70 -7.63 7.67
N ILE A 59 4.91 -8.52 8.26
CA ILE A 59 4.91 -8.84 9.69
C ILE A 59 5.26 -10.30 9.88
N GLU A 60 6.29 -10.56 10.68
CA GLU A 60 6.80 -11.89 10.99
C GLU A 60 6.90 -12.08 12.50
N LYS A 61 6.63 -13.28 13.01
CA LYS A 61 6.90 -13.60 14.42
C LYS A 61 8.40 -13.57 14.70
N ASN A 62 8.77 -13.03 15.84
CA ASN A 62 10.13 -12.91 16.34
C ASN A 62 10.17 -13.25 17.85
N GLY A 63 9.62 -14.42 18.21
CA GLY A 63 9.43 -14.88 19.59
C GLY A 63 7.95 -15.06 19.96
N GLU A 64 7.69 -15.42 21.22
CA GLU A 64 6.35 -15.82 21.69
C GLU A 64 5.31 -14.68 21.67
N SER A 65 5.73 -13.42 21.82
CA SER A 65 4.85 -12.24 21.76
C SER A 65 5.49 -11.05 21.05
N SER A 66 6.57 -11.32 20.30
CA SER A 66 7.37 -10.31 19.62
C SER A 66 7.25 -10.52 18.11
N TYR A 67 7.23 -9.42 17.38
CA TYR A 67 7.07 -9.37 15.93
C TYR A 67 8.13 -8.47 15.32
N LEU A 68 8.56 -8.81 14.11
CA LEU A 68 9.32 -7.94 13.23
C LEU A 68 8.37 -7.35 12.18
N ILE A 69 8.39 -6.03 12.02
CA ILE A 69 7.58 -5.31 11.04
C ILE A 69 8.51 -4.62 10.06
N ASN A 70 8.37 -4.90 8.78
CA ASN A 70 9.06 -4.18 7.71
C ASN A 70 8.03 -3.39 6.90
N MET A 71 8.12 -2.08 6.97
CA MET A 71 7.25 -1.16 6.26
C MET A 71 8.01 -0.53 5.09
N ASP A 72 7.36 -0.56 3.93
CA ASP A 72 7.84 0.07 2.70
C ASP A 72 6.69 0.85 2.07
N THR A 73 6.95 2.10 1.68
CA THR A 73 5.99 2.94 0.96
C THR A 73 6.62 3.52 -0.29
N LEU A 74 5.87 3.46 -1.37
CA LEU A 74 6.23 4.04 -2.65
C LEU A 74 5.26 5.15 -3.01
N GLU A 75 5.81 6.26 -3.47
CA GLU A 75 5.06 7.36 -4.07
C GLU A 75 5.62 7.66 -5.46
N ILE A 76 4.79 8.22 -6.33
CA ILE A 76 5.25 8.70 -7.64
C ILE A 76 5.92 10.06 -7.43
N ARG A 77 7.01 10.35 -8.14
CA ARG A 77 7.62 11.68 -8.19
C ARG A 77 8.01 12.02 -9.61
N ALA A 78 7.59 13.19 -10.06
CA ALA A 78 7.92 13.72 -11.37
C ALA A 78 9.31 14.36 -11.39
N SER A 79 10.09 14.09 -12.43
CA SER A 79 11.25 14.87 -12.83
C SER A 79 11.06 15.40 -14.26
N ILE A 80 11.62 16.58 -14.53
CA ILE A 80 11.65 17.13 -15.88
C ILE A 80 12.79 16.41 -16.61
N GLY A 81 12.47 15.76 -17.73
CA GLY A 81 13.47 15.07 -18.54
C GLY A 81 14.38 16.05 -19.29
N ASP A 82 15.51 15.54 -19.79
CA ASP A 82 16.57 16.33 -20.46
C ASP A 82 16.09 17.17 -21.65
N LYS A 83 14.92 16.86 -22.23
CA LYS A 83 14.36 17.58 -23.38
C LYS A 83 13.39 18.70 -23.01
N ASN A 84 13.18 19.02 -21.72
CA ASN A 84 12.27 20.06 -21.22
C ASN A 84 10.78 19.97 -21.67
N GLU A 85 10.41 18.97 -22.47
CA GLU A 85 9.05 18.72 -22.97
C GLU A 85 8.44 17.43 -22.40
N ASP A 86 9.27 16.45 -22.03
CA ASP A 86 8.85 15.17 -21.45
C ASP A 86 8.98 15.21 -19.92
N VAL A 87 7.91 14.83 -19.21
CA VAL A 87 7.93 14.62 -17.76
C VAL A 87 7.97 13.12 -17.50
N VAL A 88 9.02 12.68 -16.83
CA VAL A 88 9.18 11.28 -16.42
C VAL A 88 8.94 11.21 -14.93
N ALA A 89 7.96 10.42 -14.53
CA ALA A 89 7.69 10.15 -13.14
C ALA A 89 8.29 8.79 -12.75
N HIS A 90 8.78 8.69 -11.53
CA HIS A 90 9.41 7.48 -10.99
C HIS A 90 8.78 7.13 -9.66
N TRP A 91 8.78 5.84 -9.33
CA TRP A 91 8.50 5.39 -7.98
C TRP A 91 9.67 5.74 -7.07
N VAL A 92 9.39 6.29 -5.90
CA VAL A 92 10.40 6.66 -4.90
C VAL A 92 9.98 6.11 -3.55
N HIS A 93 10.94 5.54 -2.81
CA HIS A 93 10.72 5.15 -1.43
C HIS A 93 10.49 6.40 -0.57
N SER A 94 9.27 6.55 -0.04
CA SER A 94 8.94 7.62 0.90
C SER A 94 9.24 7.22 2.34
N VAL A 95 8.99 5.95 2.71
CA VAL A 95 9.29 5.35 4.01
C VAL A 95 9.82 3.94 3.78
N LYS A 96 10.96 3.63 4.42
CA LYS A 96 11.51 2.27 4.47
C LYS A 96 12.06 2.03 5.87
N LYS A 97 11.35 1.25 6.67
CA LYS A 97 11.61 1.12 8.11
C LYS A 97 11.37 -0.30 8.61
N THR A 98 12.16 -0.68 9.60
CA THR A 98 12.02 -1.96 10.31
C THR A 98 11.82 -1.69 11.79
N TYR A 99 10.84 -2.39 12.38
CA TYR A 99 10.45 -2.25 13.77
C TYR A 99 10.36 -3.59 14.46
N THR A 100 10.49 -3.58 15.77
CA THR A 100 9.97 -4.67 16.61
C THR A 100 8.64 -4.24 17.20
N ALA A 101 7.75 -5.18 17.46
CA ALA A 101 6.45 -4.91 18.03
C ALA A 101 5.99 -6.02 18.96
N THR A 102 5.07 -5.68 19.86
CA THR A 102 4.46 -6.62 20.79
C THR A 102 2.96 -6.67 20.54
N ALA A 103 2.41 -7.88 20.42
CA ALA A 103 0.97 -8.05 20.24
C ALA A 103 0.24 -8.11 21.58
N LYS A 104 -0.92 -7.46 21.65
CA LYS A 104 -1.89 -7.61 22.72
C LYS A 104 -3.29 -7.45 22.13
N ASP A 105 -4.16 -8.42 22.38
CA ASP A 105 -5.53 -8.44 21.84
C ASP A 105 -5.53 -8.22 20.31
N ASN A 106 -6.26 -7.22 19.81
CA ASN A 106 -6.32 -6.84 18.38
C ASN A 106 -5.31 -5.75 18.01
N THR A 107 -4.30 -5.52 18.84
CA THR A 107 -3.29 -4.48 18.60
C THR A 107 -1.89 -5.05 18.47
N LEU A 108 -1.10 -4.43 17.60
CA LEU A 108 0.32 -4.68 17.45
C LEU A 108 1.06 -3.37 17.67
N LYS A 109 1.61 -3.21 18.89
CA LYS A 109 2.26 -1.98 19.34
C LYS A 109 3.73 -2.00 18.95
N VAL A 110 4.17 -1.00 18.19
CA VAL A 110 5.58 -0.82 17.84
C VAL A 110 6.38 -0.42 19.08
N ASN A 111 7.51 -1.09 19.26
CA ASN A 111 8.48 -0.82 20.31
C ASN A 111 9.52 0.19 19.80
N GLY A 112 9.99 1.07 20.68
CA GLY A 112 11.02 2.06 20.37
C GLY A 112 10.54 3.52 20.43
N PRO A 113 11.27 4.46 19.81
CA PRO A 113 10.95 5.89 19.85
C PRO A 113 9.72 6.24 19.00
N ASP A 114 9.52 5.54 17.87
CA ASP A 114 8.34 5.72 17.01
C ASP A 114 7.17 4.90 17.59
N GLN A 115 6.48 5.42 18.60
CA GLN A 115 5.41 4.69 19.29
C GLN A 115 4.06 4.81 18.58
N PHE A 116 3.79 3.88 17.66
CA PHE A 116 2.47 3.74 17.02
C PHE A 116 1.94 2.31 17.11
N THR A 117 0.66 2.13 16.81
CA THR A 117 -0.06 0.87 17.00
C THR A 117 -0.82 0.50 15.76
N TYR A 118 -0.56 -0.69 15.21
CA TYR A 118 -1.43 -1.29 14.20
C TYR A 118 -2.62 -1.94 14.88
N VAL A 119 -3.78 -1.90 14.24
CA VAL A 119 -5.01 -2.50 14.76
C VAL A 119 -5.54 -3.52 13.75
N PHE A 120 -5.72 -4.77 14.17
CA PHE A 120 -6.37 -5.78 13.35
C PHE A 120 -7.89 -5.65 13.46
N ILE A 121 -8.55 -5.45 12.32
CA ILE A 121 -10.00 -5.32 12.25
C ILE A 121 -10.60 -6.68 11.93
N GLU A 122 -11.13 -7.36 12.95
CA GLU A 122 -11.61 -8.74 12.81
C GLU A 122 -12.76 -8.91 11.83
N LYS A 123 -13.61 -7.88 11.69
CA LYS A 123 -14.78 -7.89 10.80
C LYS A 123 -14.37 -8.05 9.34
N ASP A 124 -13.39 -7.25 8.92
CA ASP A 124 -12.99 -7.14 7.51
C ASP A 124 -11.65 -7.84 7.22
N LYS A 125 -11.03 -8.42 8.27
CA LYS A 125 -9.71 -9.09 8.23
C LYS A 125 -8.61 -8.18 7.66
N THR A 126 -8.69 -6.89 7.94
CA THR A 126 -7.71 -5.88 7.53
C THR A 126 -6.80 -5.48 8.69
N LEU A 127 -5.64 -4.95 8.34
CA LEU A 127 -4.76 -4.29 9.28
C LEU A 127 -4.92 -2.77 9.12
N MET A 128 -5.15 -2.05 10.19
CA MET A 128 -5.16 -0.59 10.17
C MET A 128 -3.72 -0.11 10.32
N ILE A 129 -3.20 0.61 9.32
CA ILE A 129 -1.96 1.38 9.47
C ILE A 129 -2.30 2.67 10.25
N PRO A 130 -1.53 3.03 11.29
CA PRO A 130 -1.76 4.27 12.01
C PRO A 130 -1.30 5.49 11.20
N GLU A 131 -1.76 6.66 11.61
CA GLU A 131 -1.20 7.91 11.11
C GLU A 131 0.26 8.05 11.61
N CYS A 132 1.22 7.97 10.69
CA CYS A 132 2.64 8.08 11.00
C CYS A 132 3.44 8.47 9.74
N PHE A 133 4.62 9.09 9.91
CA PHE A 133 5.51 9.46 8.80
C PHE A 133 4.86 10.35 7.72
N GLY A 134 3.87 11.15 8.10
CA GLY A 134 3.10 11.95 7.13
C GLY A 134 2.19 11.10 6.24
N LEU A 135 1.74 9.94 6.73
CA LEU A 135 0.74 9.10 6.07
C LEU A 135 -0.52 9.10 6.93
N SER A 136 -1.67 9.23 6.27
CA SER A 136 -2.99 9.06 6.89
C SER A 136 -3.21 7.61 7.33
N SER A 137 -4.02 7.44 8.36
CA SER A 137 -4.50 6.14 8.81
C SER A 137 -5.38 5.49 7.73
N ALA A 138 -5.09 4.24 7.34
CA ALA A 138 -5.92 3.50 6.38
C ALA A 138 -5.98 1.98 6.66
N PRO A 139 -7.05 1.28 6.26
CA PRO A 139 -7.07 -0.18 6.26
C PRO A 139 -6.25 -0.73 5.09
N ILE A 140 -5.41 -1.73 5.36
CA ILE A 140 -4.63 -2.46 4.37
C ILE A 140 -5.00 -3.94 4.38
N ALA A 141 -4.98 -4.56 3.21
CA ALA A 141 -5.44 -5.94 3.00
C ALA A 141 -4.25 -6.90 2.98
N ARG A 142 -4.49 -8.16 3.37
CA ARG A 142 -3.48 -9.23 3.35
C ARG A 142 -3.09 -9.57 1.90
N ASP A 143 -1.82 -9.39 1.57
CA ASP A 143 -1.24 -9.52 0.22
C ASP A 143 0.00 -10.43 0.24
N ASP A 144 -0.16 -11.67 0.69
CA ASP A 144 0.96 -12.62 0.84
C ASP A 144 1.61 -13.00 -0.52
N ASP A 145 0.91 -12.84 -1.65
CA ASP A 145 1.44 -13.09 -3.00
C ASP A 145 1.91 -11.82 -3.75
N GLY A 146 1.73 -10.65 -3.15
CA GLY A 146 2.20 -9.36 -3.68
C GLY A 146 1.39 -8.81 -4.85
N LYS A 147 0.30 -9.47 -5.29
CA LYS A 147 -0.46 -9.05 -6.47
C LYS A 147 -1.25 -7.76 -6.22
N MET A 148 -1.76 -7.55 -5.01
CA MET A 148 -2.49 -6.32 -4.71
C MET A 148 -1.55 -5.12 -4.72
N TYR A 149 -0.34 -5.27 -4.20
CA TYR A 149 0.67 -4.22 -4.25
C TYR A 149 1.01 -3.79 -5.68
N GLU A 150 1.26 -4.73 -6.58
CA GLU A 150 1.54 -4.38 -7.99
C GLU A 150 0.32 -3.75 -8.66
N LYS A 151 -0.89 -4.26 -8.38
CA LYS A 151 -2.13 -3.63 -8.86
C LYS A 151 -2.29 -2.19 -8.36
N TYR A 152 -2.02 -1.92 -7.08
CA TYR A 152 -2.10 -0.56 -6.53
C TYR A 152 -1.08 0.38 -7.16
N LYS A 153 0.12 -0.12 -7.49
CA LYS A 153 1.09 0.66 -8.27
C LYS A 153 0.53 0.99 -9.65
N GLU A 154 0.02 0.01 -10.38
CA GLU A 154 -0.58 0.23 -11.70
C GLU A 154 -1.74 1.24 -11.65
N ASP A 155 -2.65 1.08 -10.68
CA ASP A 155 -3.81 1.96 -10.48
C ASP A 155 -3.36 3.42 -10.22
N LEU A 156 -2.41 3.64 -9.31
CA LEU A 156 -1.91 4.98 -9.00
C LEU A 156 -1.08 5.58 -10.14
N ALA A 157 -0.30 4.77 -10.87
CA ALA A 157 0.42 5.24 -12.06
C ALA A 157 -0.55 5.70 -13.14
N LYS A 158 -1.65 4.97 -13.32
CA LYS A 158 -2.72 5.38 -14.23
C LYS A 158 -3.42 6.65 -13.78
N GLU A 159 -3.80 6.74 -12.50
CA GLU A 159 -4.41 7.94 -11.92
C GLU A 159 -3.53 9.17 -12.14
N TYR A 160 -2.22 9.03 -11.88
CA TYR A 160 -1.24 10.08 -12.14
C TYR A 160 -1.23 10.53 -13.60
N LEU A 161 -1.20 9.58 -14.55
CA LEU A 161 -1.19 9.90 -15.98
C LEU A 161 -2.51 10.55 -16.42
N ASP A 162 -3.65 10.05 -15.95
CA ASP A 162 -4.98 10.58 -16.28
C ASP A 162 -5.13 12.02 -15.77
N SER A 163 -4.67 12.31 -14.55
CA SER A 163 -4.69 13.66 -13.97
C SER A 163 -3.77 14.65 -14.71
N ASN A 164 -2.72 14.16 -15.37
CA ASN A 164 -1.77 14.99 -16.13
C ASN A 164 -2.02 14.95 -17.66
N ALA A 165 -3.05 14.25 -18.14
CA ALA A 165 -3.32 14.07 -19.57
C ALA A 165 -3.65 15.39 -20.29
N ASN A 166 -4.23 16.36 -19.57
CA ASN A 166 -4.59 17.69 -20.08
C ASN A 166 -3.69 18.79 -19.49
N ASP A 167 -2.42 18.46 -19.21
CA ASP A 167 -1.46 19.45 -18.71
C ASP A 167 -1.42 20.69 -19.61
N LYS A 168 -1.50 21.87 -18.99
CA LYS A 168 -1.57 23.17 -19.67
C LYS A 168 -0.40 23.43 -20.63
N TYR A 169 0.72 22.75 -20.44
CA TYR A 169 1.93 22.90 -21.24
C TYR A 169 2.07 21.83 -22.33
N ASN A 170 1.04 20.99 -22.57
CA ASN A 170 1.05 19.88 -23.52
C ASN A 170 2.25 18.94 -23.34
N ARG A 171 2.76 18.80 -22.10
CA ARG A 171 3.88 17.91 -21.80
C ARG A 171 3.41 16.46 -21.86
N LYS A 172 4.30 15.58 -22.33
CA LYS A 172 4.04 14.14 -22.28
C LYS A 172 4.50 13.58 -20.94
N PHE A 173 3.59 12.92 -20.24
CA PHE A 173 3.88 12.25 -18.98
C PHE A 173 4.06 10.76 -19.18
N THR A 174 5.03 10.18 -18.48
CA THR A 174 5.24 8.74 -18.38
C THR A 174 5.55 8.37 -16.95
N VAL A 175 5.20 7.16 -16.52
CA VAL A 175 5.63 6.58 -15.24
C VAL A 175 6.58 5.44 -15.53
N SER A 176 7.77 5.50 -14.96
CA SER A 176 8.77 4.44 -15.04
C SER A 176 8.55 3.43 -13.92
N ASP A 177 8.66 2.14 -14.24
CA ASP A 177 8.67 1.06 -13.24
C ASP A 177 9.93 1.09 -12.35
N LYS A 178 10.92 1.93 -12.69
CA LYS A 178 12.13 2.08 -11.89
C LYS A 178 11.80 2.74 -10.55
N VAL A 179 12.15 2.03 -9.48
CA VAL A 179 12.21 2.60 -8.13
C VAL A 179 13.54 3.33 -7.96
N VAL A 180 13.50 4.57 -7.51
CA VAL A 180 14.67 5.41 -7.25
C VAL A 180 14.83 5.60 -5.74
N GLU A 181 16.05 5.38 -5.23
CA GLU A 181 16.39 5.68 -3.84
C GLU A 181 16.58 7.18 -3.67
N ARG A 182 16.17 7.69 -2.51
CA ARG A 182 16.25 9.10 -2.16
C ARG A 182 17.61 9.49 -1.62
#